data_AF-A0A6N7ASY3-F1
#
_entry.id   AF-A0A6N7ASY3-F1
#
_cell.length_a   1.000
_cell.length_b   1.000
_cell.length_c   1.000
_cell.angle_alpha   90.00
_cell.angle_beta   90.00
_cell.angle_gamma   90.00
#
_symmetry.space_group_name_H-M   'P 1'
#
loop_
_entity.id
_entity.type
_entity.pdbx_description
1 polymer ?
#
loop_
_entity_poly.entity_id
_entity_poly.type
_entity_poly.pdbx_seq_one_letter_code
_entity_poly.pdbx_strand_id
1 'polypeptide(L)'
;MWRRVKNNMDSGVEKIKWFSTVLAERMKIEFSVIKLLQEREKKDKDRAEKMRLVGERVFELRNHSEKNIFKDKAITEAIVEIERLDAELEDIKKKASEMSNIEGEEGK
;
A
#
# COMPACT_ATOMS: atom_id res chain seq x y z
N MET A 1 -23.39 -24.06 44.98
CA MET A 1 -22.05 -23.70 44.46
C MET A 1 -21.94 -23.78 42.93
N TRP A 2 -22.49 -24.82 42.30
CA TRP A 2 -22.46 -25.02 40.83
C TRP A 2 -22.98 -23.86 39.97
N ARG A 3 -24.11 -23.22 40.33
CA ARG A 3 -24.62 -22.02 39.61
C ARG A 3 -23.63 -20.85 39.61
N ARG A 4 -22.86 -20.68 40.69
CA ARG A 4 -21.88 -19.59 40.83
C ARG A 4 -20.66 -19.85 39.95
N VAL A 5 -20.24 -21.11 39.84
CA VAL A 5 -19.16 -21.55 38.92
C VAL A 5 -19.57 -21.36 37.46
N LYS A 6 -20.80 -21.78 37.10
CA LYS A 6 -21.34 -21.60 35.74
C LYS A 6 -21.44 -20.12 35.35
N ASN A 7 -22.00 -19.27 36.21
CA ASN A 7 -22.09 -17.83 35.93
C ASN A 7 -20.71 -17.17 35.81
N ASN A 8 -19.72 -17.59 36.60
CA ASN A 8 -18.36 -17.07 36.47
C ASN A 8 -17.71 -17.50 35.14
N MET A 9 -17.93 -18.73 34.68
CA MET A 9 -17.45 -19.19 33.38
C MET A 9 -18.12 -18.45 32.21
N ASP A 10 -19.44 -18.29 32.25
CA ASP A 10 -20.19 -17.56 31.22
C ASP A 10 -19.70 -16.11 31.12
N SER A 11 -19.47 -15.45 32.26
CA SER A 11 -18.89 -14.09 32.30
C SER A 11 -17.45 -14.02 31.78
N GLY A 12 -16.66 -15.09 31.98
CA GLY A 12 -15.29 -15.19 31.46
C GLY A 12 -15.25 -15.37 29.95
N VAL A 13 -16.13 -16.22 29.42
CA VAL A 13 -16.30 -16.44 27.97
C VAL A 13 -16.77 -15.14 27.29
N GLU A 14 -17.69 -14.42 27.91
CA GLU A 14 -18.19 -13.14 27.39
C GLU A 14 -17.09 -12.07 27.33
N LYS A 15 -16.24 -11.98 28.36
CA LYS A 15 -15.07 -11.10 28.35
C LYS A 15 -14.06 -11.49 27.27
N ILE A 16 -13.73 -12.77 27.13
CA ILE A 16 -12.82 -13.24 26.07
C ILE A 16 -13.38 -12.90 24.70
N LYS A 17 -14.69 -13.12 24.49
CA LYS A 17 -15.36 -12.79 23.23
C LYS A 17 -15.25 -11.30 22.92
N TRP A 18 -15.50 -10.43 23.90
CA TRP A 18 -15.33 -8.99 23.75
C TRP A 18 -13.88 -8.61 23.39
N PHE A 19 -12.90 -9.13 24.13
CA PHE A 19 -11.48 -8.89 23.81
C PHE A 19 -11.09 -9.38 22.42
N SER A 20 -11.57 -10.55 22.00
CA SER A 20 -11.32 -11.08 20.66
C SER A 20 -11.94 -10.22 19.57
N THR A 21 -13.15 -9.69 19.78
CA THR A 21 -13.79 -8.77 18.82
C THR A 21 -12.98 -7.49 18.66
N VAL A 22 -12.62 -6.83 19.77
CA VAL A 22 -11.83 -5.59 19.73
C VAL A 22 -10.46 -5.81 19.09
N LEU A 23 -9.78 -6.91 19.43
CA LEU A 23 -8.49 -7.26 18.85
C LEU A 23 -8.60 -7.52 17.34
N ALA A 24 -9.65 -8.23 16.90
CA ALA A 24 -9.87 -8.53 15.49
C ALA A 24 -10.14 -7.26 14.67
N GLU A 25 -10.91 -6.31 15.21
CA GLU A 25 -11.17 -5.02 14.57
C GLU A 25 -9.89 -4.23 14.39
N ARG A 26 -9.05 -4.12 15.43
CA ARG A 26 -7.77 -3.42 15.35
C ARG A 26 -6.78 -4.09 14.39
N MET A 27 -6.63 -5.41 14.47
CA MET A 27 -5.75 -6.17 13.58
C MET A 27 -6.14 -6.00 12.10
N LYS A 28 -7.44 -5.87 11.81
CA LYS A 28 -7.92 -5.67 10.44
C LYS A 28 -7.47 -4.31 9.88
N ILE A 29 -7.47 -3.27 10.70
CA ILE A 29 -6.98 -1.93 10.33
C ILE A 29 -5.47 -1.99 10.08
N GLU A 30 -4.72 -2.50 11.05
CA GLU A 30 -3.25 -2.59 10.96
C GLU A 30 -2.81 -3.44 9.75
N PHE A 31 -3.48 -4.56 9.48
CA PHE A 31 -3.20 -5.39 8.30
C PHE A 31 -3.50 -4.66 6.98
N SER A 32 -4.55 -3.85 6.95
CA SER A 32 -4.91 -3.07 5.75
C SER A 32 -3.85 -1.99 5.47
N VAL A 33 -3.33 -1.33 6.51
CA VAL A 33 -2.23 -0.37 6.39
C VAL A 33 -0.95 -1.06 5.89
N ILE A 34 -0.56 -2.20 6.48
CA ILE A 34 0.62 -2.97 6.04
C ILE A 34 0.50 -3.36 4.58
N LYS A 35 -0.67 -3.84 4.14
CA LYS A 35 -0.91 -4.23 2.75
C LYS A 35 -0.76 -3.05 1.78
N LEU A 36 -1.25 -1.87 2.15
CA LEU A 36 -1.08 -0.65 1.36
C LEU A 36 0.39 -0.23 1.27
N LEU A 37 1.15 -0.33 2.36
CA LEU A 37 2.59 -0.04 2.36
C LEU A 37 3.36 -1.02 1.46
N GLN A 38 3.02 -2.30 1.50
CA GLN A 38 3.61 -3.31 0.61
C GLN A 38 3.29 -3.05 -0.86
N GLU A 39 2.04 -2.69 -1.16
CA GLU A 39 1.63 -2.34 -2.53
C GLU A 39 2.37 -1.10 -3.04
N ARG A 40 2.50 -0.07 -2.19
CA ARG A 40 3.29 1.13 -2.50
C ARG A 40 4.74 0.78 -2.81
N GLU A 41 5.40 0.01 -1.94
CA GLU A 41 6.81 -0.36 -2.10
C GLU A 41 7.03 -1.12 -3.41
N LYS A 42 6.12 -2.02 -3.77
CA LYS A 42 6.18 -2.75 -5.04
C LYS A 42 6.10 -1.79 -6.23
N LYS A 43 5.13 -0.88 -6.25
CA LYS A 43 4.97 0.09 -7.35
C LYS A 43 6.16 1.06 -7.45
N ASP A 44 6.74 1.45 -6.33
CA ASP A 44 7.90 2.34 -6.30
C ASP A 44 9.16 1.65 -6.86
N LYS A 45 9.34 0.35 -6.55
CA LYS A 45 10.37 -0.50 -7.17
C LYS A 45 10.17 -0.62 -8.68
N ASP A 46 8.95 -0.93 -9.12
CA ASP A 46 8.61 -1.04 -10.54
C ASP A 46 8.89 0.30 -11.27
N ARG A 47 8.53 1.42 -10.66
CA ARG A 47 8.80 2.77 -11.18
C ARG A 47 10.31 3.04 -11.32
N ALA A 48 11.08 2.73 -10.30
CA ALA A 48 12.52 2.92 -10.30
C ALA A 48 13.20 2.07 -11.40
N GLU A 49 12.73 0.84 -11.61
CA GLU A 49 13.21 -0.02 -12.69
C GLU A 49 12.92 0.57 -14.07
N LYS A 50 11.70 1.06 -14.31
CA LYS A 50 11.33 1.71 -15.59
C LYS A 50 12.17 2.97 -15.84
N MET A 51 12.41 3.77 -14.81
CA MET A 51 13.27 4.95 -14.89
C MET A 51 14.72 4.56 -15.25
N ARG A 52 15.22 3.47 -14.65
CA ARG A 52 16.54 2.90 -14.95
C ARG A 52 16.64 2.47 -16.42
N LEU A 53 15.62 1.76 -16.93
CA LEU A 53 15.56 1.33 -18.33
C LEU A 53 15.56 2.51 -19.31
N VAL A 54 14.83 3.59 -18.99
CA VAL A 54 14.86 4.84 -19.78
C VAL A 54 16.29 5.40 -19.79
N GLY A 55 16.95 5.49 -18.64
CA GLY A 55 18.33 5.97 -18.54
C GLY A 55 19.32 5.13 -19.35
N GLU A 56 19.23 3.81 -19.26
CA GLU A 56 20.04 2.88 -20.05
C GLU A 56 19.82 3.09 -21.55
N ARG A 57 18.56 3.18 -21.97
CA ARG A 57 18.21 3.36 -23.38
C ARG A 57 18.67 4.71 -23.95
N VAL A 58 18.53 5.78 -23.18
CA VAL A 58 19.06 7.10 -23.54
C VAL A 58 20.59 7.06 -23.69
N PHE A 59 21.28 6.34 -22.80
CA PHE A 59 22.74 6.19 -22.89
C PHE A 59 23.17 5.42 -24.14
N GLU A 60 22.46 4.36 -24.53
CA GLU A 60 22.71 3.62 -25.77
C GLU A 60 22.51 4.50 -27.01
N LEU A 61 21.44 5.29 -27.03
CA LEU A 61 21.10 6.19 -28.14
C LEU A 61 22.12 7.31 -28.37
N ARG A 62 22.98 7.61 -27.38
CA ARG A 62 24.10 8.56 -27.53
C ARG A 62 25.01 8.24 -28.72
N ASN A 63 25.15 6.96 -29.05
CA ASN A 63 26.02 6.49 -30.13
C ASN A 63 25.31 6.47 -31.50
N HIS A 64 24.01 6.78 -31.54
CA HIS A 64 23.20 6.82 -32.76
C HIS A 64 23.02 8.27 -33.25
N SER A 65 22.87 8.47 -34.57
CA SER A 65 22.71 9.79 -35.19
C SER A 65 21.33 10.42 -34.95
N GLU A 66 20.37 9.64 -34.44
CA GLU A 66 19.02 10.09 -34.13
C GLU A 66 18.98 10.86 -32.80
N LYS A 67 18.91 12.19 -32.92
CA LYS A 67 18.91 13.10 -31.76
C LYS A 67 17.62 13.11 -30.94
N ASN A 68 16.53 12.53 -31.44
CA ASN A 68 15.24 12.60 -30.74
C ASN A 68 14.96 11.30 -29.98
N ILE A 69 15.31 11.30 -28.70
CA ILE A 69 15.09 10.18 -27.76
C ILE A 69 13.60 9.83 -27.57
N PHE A 70 12.68 10.76 -27.79
CA PHE A 70 11.23 10.53 -27.64
C PHE A 70 10.60 9.82 -28.84
N LYS A 71 11.37 9.58 -29.92
CA LYS A 71 10.94 8.71 -31.01
C LYS A 71 11.22 7.23 -30.72
N ASP A 72 12.06 6.93 -29.75
CA ASP A 72 12.33 5.56 -29.34
C ASP A 72 11.10 4.98 -28.64
N LYS A 73 10.58 3.89 -29.19
CA LYS A 73 9.36 3.25 -28.70
C LYS A 73 9.51 2.75 -27.27
N ALA A 74 10.67 2.21 -26.90
CA ALA A 74 10.91 1.69 -25.56
C ALA A 74 10.95 2.81 -24.51
N ILE A 75 11.53 3.97 -24.87
CA ILE A 75 11.51 5.16 -24.01
C ILE A 75 10.07 5.65 -23.81
N THR A 76 9.30 5.80 -24.90
CA THR A 76 7.93 6.31 -24.82
C THR A 76 7.00 5.37 -24.04
N GLU A 77 7.10 4.06 -24.26
CA GLU A 77 6.32 3.07 -23.50
C GLU A 77 6.68 3.09 -22.00
N ALA A 78 7.97 3.18 -21.67
CA ALA A 78 8.40 3.28 -20.28
C ALA A 78 7.94 4.57 -19.59
N ILE A 79 7.91 5.70 -20.31
CA ILE A 79 7.38 6.97 -19.79
C ILE A 79 5.89 6.85 -19.47
N VAL A 80 5.08 6.32 -20.38
CA VAL A 80 3.63 6.10 -20.16
C VAL A 80 3.41 5.20 -18.94
N GLU A 81 4.25 4.18 -18.76
CA GLU A 81 4.14 3.29 -17.62
C GLU A 81 4.55 3.97 -16.30
N ILE A 82 5.56 4.83 -16.31
CA ILE A 82 5.95 5.67 -15.16
C ILE A 82 4.81 6.62 -14.78
N GLU A 83 4.19 7.30 -15.75
CA GLU A 83 3.05 8.19 -15.51
C GLU A 83 1.86 7.45 -14.87
N ARG A 84 1.57 6.24 -15.36
CA ARG A 84 0.55 5.37 -14.75
C ARG A 84 0.91 5.00 -13.30
N LEU A 85 2.15 4.61 -13.05
CA LEU A 85 2.62 4.25 -11.71
C LEU A 85 2.58 5.45 -10.75
N ASP A 86 2.92 6.65 -11.23
CA ASP A 86 2.83 7.89 -10.45
C ASP A 86 1.39 8.22 -10.06
N ALA A 87 0.43 8.04 -10.96
CA ALA A 87 -0.99 8.17 -10.64
C ALA A 87 -1.44 7.15 -9.57
N GLU A 88 -1.05 5.88 -9.72
CA GLU A 88 -1.37 4.83 -8.74
C GLU A 88 -0.74 5.08 -7.37
N LEU A 89 0.49 5.60 -7.32
CA LEU A 89 1.17 5.96 -6.07
C LEU A 89 0.48 7.12 -5.36
N GLU A 90 0.03 8.13 -6.10
CA GLU A 90 -0.72 9.25 -5.53
C GLU A 90 -2.08 8.80 -4.98
N ASP A 91 -2.75 7.85 -5.65
CA ASP A 91 -3.99 7.25 -5.15
C ASP A 91 -3.76 6.43 -3.86
N ILE A 92 -2.66 5.66 -3.78
CA ILE A 92 -2.30 4.93 -2.55
C ILE A 92 -2.02 5.93 -1.41
N LYS A 93 -1.33 7.03 -1.70
CA LYS A 93 -1.04 8.09 -0.73
C LYS A 93 -2.32 8.74 -0.21
N LYS A 94 -3.29 9.02 -1.09
CA LYS A 94 -4.63 9.52 -0.68
C LYS A 94 -5.34 8.53 0.23
N LYS A 95 -5.43 7.25 -0.16
CA LYS A 95 -6.05 6.19 0.65
C LYS A 95 -5.39 6.05 2.03
N ALA A 96 -4.07 6.11 2.09
CA ALA A 96 -3.34 6.07 3.35
C ALA A 96 -3.64 7.28 4.25
N SER A 97 -3.76 8.48 3.65
CA SER A 97 -4.12 9.71 4.36
C SER A 97 -5.55 9.66 4.90
N GLU A 98 -6.50 9.10 4.14
CA GLU A 98 -7.88 8.90 4.57
C GLU A 98 -7.97 7.92 5.75
N MET A 99 -7.22 6.82 5.71
CA MET A 99 -7.17 5.86 6.83
C MET A 99 -6.59 6.47 8.11
N SER A 100 -5.57 7.34 7.98
CA SER A 100 -5.01 8.10 9.09
C SER A 100 -6.02 9.08 9.72
N ASN A 101 -6.93 9.65 8.93
CA ASN A 101 -7.93 10.58 9.45
C ASN A 101 -9.06 9.87 10.20
N ILE A 102 -9.40 8.64 9.82
CA ILE A 102 -10.42 7.83 10.50
C ILE A 102 -9.96 7.47 11.93
N GLU A 103 -8.66 7.21 12.15
CA GLU A 103 -8.10 7.00 13.49
C GLU A 103 -8.11 8.26 14.37
N GLY A 104 -8.21 9.45 13.77
CA GLY A 104 -8.27 10.73 14.49
C GLY A 104 -9.65 11.11 15.04
N GLU A 105 -10.73 10.53 14.50
CA GLU A 105 -12.11 10.83 14.94
C GLU A 105 -12.63 9.88 16.03
N GLU A 106 -12.15 8.63 16.09
CA GLU A 106 -12.54 7.67 17.14
C GLU A 106 -11.85 7.92 18.50
N GLY A 107 -10.92 8.88 18.56
CA GLY A 107 -10.16 9.27 19.77
C GLY A 107 -10.67 10.51 20.52
N LYS A 108 -11.87 11.03 20.21
CA LYS A 108 -12.50 12.16 20.91
C LYS A 108 -13.71 11.78 21.75
#